data_AF-A0A9E0IGM5-F1
#
_entry.id   AF-A0A9E0IGM5-F1
#
_cell.length_a   1.000
_cell.length_b   1.000
_cell.length_c   1.000
_cell.angle_alpha   90.00
_cell.angle_beta   90.00
_cell.angle_gamma   90.00
#
_symmetry.space_group_name_H-M   'P 1'
#
loop_
_entity.id
_entity.type
_entity.pdbx_description
1 polymer ?
#
loop_
_entity_poly.entity_id
_entity_poly.type
_entity_poly.pdbx_seq_one_letter_code
_entity_poly.pdbx_strand_id
1 'polypeptide(L)'
;MGSDSLTAVTLVYAPASRQVVQQTLSLREPCSILQALRLSNLLVQFPEIDHPEILLGVWGRRATLHHVLRDGDRVEVYRPLRVDPKVARRQRFVQQGTRLAGLFTKKRAGAKPGY
;
A
#
# COMPACT_ATOMS: atom_id res chain seq x y z
N MET A 1 3.12 9.09 -36.38
CA MET A 1 1.79 9.36 -35.80
C MET A 1 1.57 8.33 -34.71
N GLY A 2 1.63 8.73 -33.44
CA GLY A 2 1.47 7.81 -32.32
C GLY A 2 0.04 7.25 -32.33
N SER A 3 -0.08 5.93 -32.20
CA SER A 3 -1.37 5.27 -32.01
C SER A 3 -1.95 5.72 -30.67
N ASP A 4 -3.06 6.45 -30.72
CA ASP A 4 -3.82 6.87 -29.55
C ASP A 4 -4.70 5.67 -29.10
N SER A 5 -4.06 4.68 -28.49
CA SER A 5 -4.71 3.48 -27.94
C SER A 5 -5.41 3.81 -26.63
N LEU A 6 -6.53 3.12 -26.37
CA LEU A 6 -7.16 3.11 -25.06
C LEU A 6 -6.57 1.98 -24.22
N THR A 7 -6.26 2.31 -22.98
CA THR A 7 -5.57 1.45 -22.02
C THR A 7 -6.38 1.38 -20.75
N ALA A 8 -6.72 0.16 -20.32
CA ALA A 8 -7.48 -0.11 -19.13
C ALA A 8 -6.54 -0.23 -17.92
N VAL A 9 -6.68 0.68 -16.96
CA VAL A 9 -5.89 0.68 -15.73
C VAL A 9 -6.81 0.60 -14.52
N THR A 10 -6.34 -0.02 -13.43
CA THR A 10 -7.10 -0.13 -12.18
C THR A 10 -6.41 0.66 -11.09
N LEU A 11 -7.09 1.65 -10.52
CA LEU A 11 -6.67 2.37 -9.32
C LEU A 11 -7.23 1.69 -8.09
N VAL A 12 -6.39 1.54 -7.06
CA VAL A 12 -6.77 0.97 -5.76
C VAL A 12 -6.25 1.87 -4.63
N TYR A 13 -7.15 2.21 -3.71
CA TYR A 13 -6.83 2.94 -2.48
C TYR A 13 -7.58 2.36 -1.29
N ALA A 14 -6.89 2.21 -0.16
CA ALA A 14 -7.49 1.70 1.08
C ALA A 14 -7.48 2.80 2.17
N PRO A 15 -8.51 3.66 2.26
CA PRO A 15 -8.53 4.80 3.19
C PRO A 15 -8.52 4.37 4.67
N ALA A 16 -9.18 3.26 4.98
CA ALA A 16 -9.29 2.72 6.33
C ALA A 16 -9.23 1.19 6.33
N SER A 17 -9.11 0.62 7.53
CA SER A 17 -9.18 -0.83 7.71
C SER A 17 -10.48 -1.39 7.13
N ARG A 18 -10.38 -2.40 6.27
CA ARG A 18 -11.52 -3.06 5.59
C ARG A 18 -12.29 -2.15 4.61
N GLN A 19 -11.74 -1.00 4.25
CA GLN A 19 -12.29 -0.15 3.19
C GLN A 19 -11.35 -0.15 2.01
N VAL A 20 -11.88 -0.41 0.81
CA VAL A 20 -11.12 -0.39 -0.44
C VAL A 20 -11.96 0.33 -1.48
N VAL A 21 -11.35 1.35 -2.09
CA VAL A 21 -11.83 2.01 -3.30
C VAL A 21 -11.05 1.40 -4.45
N GLN A 22 -11.77 0.85 -5.43
CA GLN A 22 -11.20 0.30 -6.65
C GLN A 22 -11.97 0.86 -7.84
N GLN A 23 -11.24 1.42 -8.80
CA GLN A 23 -11.81 2.00 -10.01
C GLN A 23 -10.99 1.61 -11.22
N THR A 24 -11.67 1.11 -12.26
CA THR A 24 -11.05 0.90 -13.58
C THR A 24 -11.29 2.11 -14.45
N LEU A 25 -10.24 2.59 -15.11
CA LEU A 25 -10.25 3.72 -16.04
C LEU A 25 -9.81 3.26 -17.42
N SER A 26 -10.44 3.79 -18.46
CA SER A 26 -9.94 3.70 -19.83
C SER A 26 -9.27 5.03 -20.17
N LEU A 27 -7.94 4.99 -20.34
CA LEU A 27 -7.09 6.16 -20.54
C LEU A 27 -6.45 6.12 -21.92
N ARG A 28 -6.24 7.29 -22.52
CA ARG A 28 -5.49 7.41 -23.78
C ARG A 28 -3.99 7.31 -23.52
N GLU A 29 -3.29 6.59 -24.37
CA GLU A 29 -1.83 6.46 -24.28
C GLU A 29 -1.08 7.63 -24.96
N PRO A 30 0.09 8.02 -24.43
CA PRO A 30 0.64 7.61 -23.14
C PRO A 30 -0.05 8.33 -21.97
N CYS A 31 -0.32 7.61 -20.88
CA CYS A 31 -0.82 8.20 -19.64
C CYS A 31 0.09 7.90 -18.45
N SER A 32 0.18 8.85 -17.52
CA SER A 32 0.95 8.74 -16.28
C SER A 32 0.04 8.45 -15.09
N ILE A 33 0.61 7.97 -13.99
CA ILE A 33 -0.11 7.81 -12.71
C ILE A 33 -0.79 9.13 -12.29
N LEU A 34 -0.11 10.27 -12.44
CA LEU A 34 -0.70 11.57 -12.11
C LEU A 34 -1.96 11.87 -12.91
N GLN A 35 -1.96 11.59 -14.22
CA GLN A 35 -3.13 11.78 -15.07
C GLN A 35 -4.26 10.83 -14.68
N ALA A 36 -3.95 9.56 -14.39
CA ALA A 36 -4.94 8.59 -13.90
C ALA A 36 -5.59 9.06 -12.60
N LEU A 37 -4.79 9.52 -11.63
CA LEU A 37 -5.29 10.04 -10.34
C LEU A 37 -6.20 11.26 -10.52
N ARG A 38 -5.83 12.20 -11.40
CA ARG A 38 -6.67 13.37 -11.69
C ARG A 38 -7.99 12.99 -12.35
N LEU A 39 -7.96 12.06 -13.31
CA LEU A 39 -9.17 11.61 -14.02
C LEU A 39 -10.10 10.75 -13.16
N SER A 40 -9.56 10.03 -12.18
CA SER A 40 -10.35 9.23 -11.23
C SER A 40 -11.16 10.05 -10.23
N ASN A 41 -10.86 11.35 -10.09
CA ASN A 41 -11.38 12.19 -9.01
C ASN A 41 -10.98 11.70 -7.60
N LEU A 42 -10.02 10.77 -7.47
CA LEU A 42 -9.60 10.19 -6.19
C LEU A 42 -8.93 11.24 -5.30
N LEU A 43 -8.14 12.16 -5.88
CA LEU A 43 -7.50 13.27 -5.15
C LEU A 43 -8.53 14.21 -4.51
N VAL A 44 -9.70 14.38 -5.14
CA VAL A 44 -10.78 15.22 -4.63
C VAL A 44 -11.56 14.50 -3.54
N GLN A 45 -11.81 13.20 -3.70
CA GLN A 45 -12.52 12.38 -2.71
C GLN A 45 -11.69 12.14 -1.44
N PHE A 46 -10.37 12.06 -1.58
CA PHE A 46 -9.44 11.78 -0.48
C PHE A 46 -8.27 12.78 -0.49
N PRO A 47 -8.48 14.03 -0.04
CA PRO A 47 -7.45 15.06 -0.04
C PRO A 47 -6.17 14.66 0.71
N GLU A 48 -6.25 13.70 1.65
CA GLU A 48 -5.09 13.17 2.38
C GLU A 48 -4.05 12.47 1.50
N ILE A 49 -4.41 12.09 0.26
CA ILE A 49 -3.46 11.51 -0.68
C ILE A 49 -2.76 12.58 -1.53
N ASP A 50 -3.25 13.84 -1.55
CA ASP A 50 -2.61 14.95 -2.27
C ASP A 50 -1.44 15.52 -1.45
N HIS A 51 -0.38 14.73 -1.32
CA HIS A 51 0.81 15.05 -0.54
C HIS A 51 2.10 14.75 -1.33
N PRO A 52 3.17 15.56 -1.18
CA PRO A 52 4.44 15.34 -1.88
C PRO A 52 5.06 13.97 -1.65
N GLU A 53 4.83 13.40 -0.47
CA GLU A 53 5.36 12.09 -0.05
C GLU A 53 4.39 10.93 -0.30
N ILE A 54 3.41 11.09 -1.19
CA ILE A 54 2.50 10.01 -1.59
C ILE A 54 3.31 8.77 -2.02
N LEU A 55 2.97 7.63 -1.44
CA LEU A 55 3.59 6.36 -1.80
C LEU A 55 2.69 5.66 -2.80
N LEU A 56 3.26 5.38 -3.98
CA LEU A 56 2.57 4.78 -5.10
C LEU A 56 3.22 3.46 -5.47
N GLY A 57 2.41 2.51 -5.94
CA GLY A 57 2.87 1.25 -6.47
C GLY A 57 2.20 0.89 -7.79
N VAL A 58 2.89 0.13 -8.63
CA VAL A 58 2.29 -0.63 -9.72
C VAL A 58 2.61 -2.09 -9.46
N TRP A 59 1.57 -2.90 -9.23
CA TRP A 59 1.72 -4.32 -8.86
C TRP A 59 2.71 -4.54 -7.69
N GLY A 60 2.57 -3.78 -6.60
CA GLY A 60 3.43 -3.86 -5.42
C GLY A 60 4.85 -3.29 -5.59
N ARG A 61 5.22 -2.76 -6.76
CA ARG A 61 6.52 -2.13 -7.01
C ARG A 61 6.39 -0.62 -6.92
N ARG A 62 7.31 0.03 -6.19
CA ARG A 62 7.29 1.49 -6.00
C ARG A 62 7.33 2.22 -7.35
N ALA A 63 6.43 3.17 -7.52
CA ALA A 63 6.29 3.99 -8.71
C ALA A 63 6.27 5.48 -8.36
N THR A 64 6.48 6.34 -9.35
CA THR A 64 6.38 7.80 -9.22
C THR A 64 5.15 8.31 -9.96
N LEU A 65 4.72 9.53 -9.67
CA LEU A 65 3.64 10.21 -10.38
C LEU A 65 3.85 10.27 -11.91
N HIS A 66 5.10 10.21 -12.36
CA HIS A 66 5.48 10.27 -13.78
C HIS A 66 5.62 8.90 -14.45
N HIS A 67 5.39 7.79 -13.71
CA HIS A 67 5.41 6.46 -14.30
C HIS A 67 4.34 6.35 -15.39
N VAL A 68 4.76 5.95 -16.60
CA VAL A 68 3.86 5.74 -17.74
C VAL A 68 3.19 4.38 -17.59
N LEU A 69 1.86 4.39 -17.60
CA LEU A 69 1.02 3.22 -17.43
C LEU A 69 0.88 2.43 -18.72
N ARG A 70 0.63 1.14 -18.56
CA ARG A 70 0.36 0.16 -19.61
C ARG A 70 -0.98 -0.52 -19.38
N ASP A 71 -1.43 -1.25 -20.39
CA ASP A 71 -2.71 -1.94 -20.32
C ASP A 71 -2.71 -3.02 -19.24
N GLY A 72 -3.77 -3.02 -18.44
CA GLY A 72 -3.92 -3.89 -17.27
C GLY A 72 -3.15 -3.46 -16.02
N ASP A 73 -2.45 -2.32 -16.02
CA ASP A 73 -1.73 -1.88 -14.82
C ASP A 73 -2.67 -1.63 -13.64
N ARG A 74 -2.27 -2.15 -12.47
CA ARG A 74 -2.90 -1.82 -11.19
C ARG A 74 -2.04 -0.83 -10.43
N VAL A 75 -2.54 0.39 -10.30
CA VAL A 75 -1.95 1.47 -9.52
C VAL A 75 -2.49 1.42 -8.09
N GLU A 76 -1.59 1.38 -7.13
CA GLU A 76 -1.86 1.25 -5.71
C GLU A 76 -1.44 2.54 -5.01
N VAL A 77 -2.39 3.21 -4.33
CA VAL A 77 -2.13 4.39 -3.50
C VAL A 77 -2.01 3.95 -2.05
N TYR A 78 -0.84 4.17 -1.44
CA TYR A 78 -0.60 3.78 -0.05
C TYR A 78 -0.77 4.97 0.90
N ARG A 79 -1.16 4.65 2.13
CA ARG A 79 -1.24 5.61 3.23
C ARG A 79 0.12 5.77 3.91
N PRO A 80 0.43 6.94 4.47
CA PRO A 80 1.59 7.10 5.31
C PRO A 80 1.48 6.20 6.55
N LEU A 81 2.63 5.75 7.05
CA LEU A 81 2.69 5.01 8.30
C LEU A 81 2.36 5.96 9.46
N ARG A 82 1.39 5.58 10.30
CA ARG A 82 1.01 6.36 11.50
C ARG A 82 2.02 6.28 12.63
N VAL A 83 2.76 5.18 12.69
CA VAL A 83 3.74 4.88 13.73
C VAL A 83 4.89 4.11 13.10
N ASP A 84 6.10 4.36 13.56
CA ASP A 84 7.26 3.58 13.16
C ASP A 84 7.00 2.07 13.42
N PRO A 85 7.27 1.19 12.45
CA PRO A 85 7.00 -0.24 12.59
C PRO A 85 7.71 -0.90 13.78
N LYS A 86 8.91 -0.45 14.18
CA LYS A 86 9.64 -0.98 15.33
C LYS A 86 8.97 -0.56 16.63
N VAL A 87 8.55 0.70 16.73
CA VAL A 87 7.77 1.19 17.88
C VAL A 87 6.45 0.44 18.00
N ALA A 88 5.72 0.29 16.89
CA ALA A 88 4.46 -0.47 16.86
C ALA A 88 4.65 -1.94 17.26
N ARG A 89 5.76 -2.57 16.84
CA ARG A 89 6.12 -3.93 17.23
C ARG A 89 6.45 -4.00 18.72
N ARG A 90 7.23 -3.06 19.26
CA ARG A 90 7.57 -2.99 20.69
C ARG A 90 6.33 -2.83 21.55
N GLN A 91 5.43 -1.90 21.18
CA GLN A 91 4.17 -1.67 21.90
C GLN A 91 3.27 -2.91 21.87
N ARG A 92 3.13 -3.59 20.72
CA ARG A 92 2.38 -4.85 20.63
C ARG A 92 2.95 -5.94 21.53
N PHE A 93 4.27 -6.09 21.59
CA PHE A 93 4.92 -7.06 22.47
C PHE A 93 4.65 -6.77 23.95
N VAL A 94 4.76 -5.50 24.37
CA VAL A 94 4.45 -5.09 25.75
C VAL A 94 2.98 -5.32 26.09
N GLN A 95 2.05 -4.96 25.19
CA GLN A 95 0.61 -5.14 25.42
C GLN A 95 0.16 -6.60 25.44
N GLN A 96 0.73 -7.47 24.59
CA GLN A 96 0.41 -8.89 24.58
C GLN A 96 0.98 -9.63 25.79
N GLY A 97 1.98 -9.05 26.46
CA GLY A 97 2.66 -9.63 27.61
C GLY A 97 3.48 -10.87 27.27
N THR A 98 4.56 -11.10 28.01
CA THR A 98 5.46 -12.26 27.84
C THR A 98 4.76 -13.61 28.03
N ARG A 99 3.53 -13.65 28.56
CA ARG A 99 2.79 -14.87 28.89
C ARG A 99 2.07 -15.53 27.71
N LEU A 100 1.64 -14.77 26.69
CA LEU A 100 0.87 -15.30 25.56
C LEU A 100 1.71 -15.58 24.31
N ALA A 101 2.90 -14.98 24.21
CA ALA A 101 3.85 -15.38 23.18
C ALA A 101 4.35 -16.80 23.52
N GLY A 102 3.76 -17.81 22.87
CA GLY A 102 4.06 -19.24 22.98
C GLY A 102 5.54 -19.64 22.88
N LEU A 103 6.42 -18.67 22.61
CA LEU A 103 7.86 -18.79 22.49
C LEU A 103 8.55 -19.29 23.78
N PHE A 104 7.91 -19.14 24.95
CA PHE A 104 8.47 -19.63 26.23
C PHE A 104 7.54 -20.55 27.03
N THR A 105 6.35 -20.91 26.50
CA THR A 105 5.29 -21.51 27.33
C THR A 105 5.46 -23.01 27.60
N LYS A 106 6.40 -23.70 26.95
CA LYS A 106 6.75 -25.09 27.30
C LYS A 106 8.26 -25.34 27.18
N LYS A 107 9.00 -25.16 28.28
CA LYS A 107 10.25 -25.92 28.46
C LYS A 107 9.85 -27.40 28.55
N ARG A 108 10.36 -28.24 27.65
CA ARG A 108 10.28 -29.71 27.82
C ARG A 108 10.95 -30.06 29.16
N ALA A 109 10.38 -31.01 29.90
CA ALA A 109 11.03 -31.55 31.09
C ALA A 109 12.43 -32.08 30.69
N GLY A 110 13.49 -31.53 31.28
CA GLY A 110 14.88 -31.87 30.95
C GLY A 110 15.62 -30.93 29.98
N ALA A 111 15.05 -29.78 29.60
CA ALA A 111 15.78 -28.80 28.78
C ALA A 111 17.02 -28.27 29.53
N LYS A 112 18.22 -28.59 29.02
CA LYS A 112 19.50 -28.09 29.55
C LYS A 112 19.52 -26.56 29.53
N PRO A 113 20.00 -25.89 30.59
CA PRO A 113 20.20 -24.44 30.56
C PRO A 113 21.20 -24.13 29.43
N GLY A 114 20.81 -23.21 28.55
CA GLY A 114 21.63 -22.80 27.41
C GLY A 114 22.98 -22.24 27.87
N TYR A 115 24.03 -22.71 27.21
CA TYR A 115 25.25 -21.96 26.96
C TYR A 115 25.11 -21.38 25.55
#